data_AF-A0A9Q5VI49-F1
#
_entry.id   AF-A0A9Q5VI49-F1
#
_cell.length_a   1.000
_cell.length_b   1.000
_cell.length_c   1.000
_cell.angle_alpha   90.00
_cell.angle_beta   90.00
_cell.angle_gamma   90.00
#
_symmetry.space_group_name_H-M   'P 1'
#
loop_
_entity.id
_entity.type
_entity.pdbx_description
1 polymer ?
#
loop_
_entity_poly.entity_id
_entity_poly.type
_entity_poly.pdbx_seq_one_letter_code
_entity_poly.pdbx_strand_id
1 'polypeptide(L)'
;MRKTRSDVIKEINKAAAVNGSGSVNLRYWDLRGANLSGLYLLGADLEGANLEGANLSKSYLKNAYLSRICLKNANLSGALLYQANLRGSNLEGADFS
;
A
#
# COMPACT_ATOMS: atom_id res chain seq x y z
N MET A 1 -4.73 15.06 5.84
CA MET A 1 -3.66 14.91 6.84
C MET A 1 -2.83 13.70 6.46
N ARG A 2 -1.50 13.80 6.51
CA ARG A 2 -0.58 12.69 6.24
C ARG A 2 -0.76 11.58 7.28
N LYS A 3 -0.87 10.35 6.80
CA LYS A 3 -1.09 9.13 7.59
C LYS A 3 0.23 8.42 7.83
N THR A 4 0.31 7.70 8.93
CA THR A 4 1.51 7.03 9.41
C THR A 4 1.33 5.50 9.40
N ARG A 5 2.42 4.78 9.68
CA ARG A 5 2.37 3.33 9.92
C ARG A 5 1.33 2.95 10.97
N SER A 6 1.21 3.74 12.05
CA SER A 6 0.27 3.46 13.13
C SER A 6 -1.19 3.55 12.65
N ASP A 7 -1.50 4.52 11.79
CA ASP A 7 -2.84 4.65 11.21
C ASP A 7 -3.19 3.43 10.35
N VAL A 8 -2.24 2.96 9.53
CA VAL A 8 -2.44 1.78 8.68
C VAL A 8 -2.63 0.52 9.54
N ILE A 9 -1.85 0.35 10.60
CA ILE A 9 -2.00 -0.78 11.54
C ILE A 9 -3.37 -0.76 12.22
N LYS A 10 -3.88 0.41 12.60
CA LYS A 10 -5.23 0.53 13.15
C LYS A 10 -6.29 0.08 12.15
N GLU A 11 -6.15 0.46 10.88
CA GLU A 11 -7.10 0.04 9.84
C GLU A 11 -6.98 -1.47 9.53
N ILE A 12 -5.77 -2.04 9.53
CA ILE A 12 -5.55 -3.48 9.43
C ILE A 12 -6.27 -4.22 10.56
N ASN A 13 -6.09 -3.78 11.81
CA ASN A 13 -6.70 -4.42 12.97
C ASN A 13 -8.24 -4.31 12.93
N LYS A 14 -8.75 -3.17 12.46
CA LYS A 14 -10.18 -2.96 12.26
C LYS A 14 -10.74 -3.88 11.18
N ALA A 15 -10.05 -4.03 10.05
CA ALA A 15 -10.46 -4.92 8.97
C ALA A 15 -10.44 -6.40 9.39
N ALA A 16 -9.45 -6.80 10.20
CA ALA A 16 -9.36 -8.15 10.75
C ALA A 16 -10.48 -8.50 11.75
N ALA A 17 -11.05 -7.49 12.43
CA ALA A 17 -12.16 -7.69 13.38
C ALA A 17 -13.51 -7.94 12.69
N VAL A 18 -13.62 -7.70 11.38
CA VAL A 18 -14.84 -7.98 10.60
C VAL A 18 -14.68 -9.36 9.93
N ASN A 19 -15.43 -10.35 10.41
CA ASN A 19 -15.32 -11.78 10.05
C ASN A 19 -15.23 -12.06 8.52
N GLY A 20 -14.00 -12.09 7.98
CA GLY A 20 -13.64 -12.98 6.88
C GLY A 20 -13.29 -12.37 5.51
N SER A 21 -13.36 -11.06 5.30
CA SER A 21 -13.01 -10.49 3.98
C SER A 21 -12.27 -9.14 4.00
N GLY A 22 -11.78 -8.70 5.16
CA GLY A 22 -11.29 -7.34 5.40
C GLY A 22 -10.10 -6.92 4.52
N SER A 23 -10.36 -6.55 3.27
CA SER A 23 -9.50 -5.68 2.49
C SER A 23 -9.34 -4.38 3.28
N VAL A 24 -8.08 -4.00 3.53
CA VAL A 24 -7.76 -2.75 4.21
C VAL A 24 -8.10 -1.59 3.27
N ASN A 25 -9.01 -0.71 3.69
CA ASN A 25 -9.38 0.47 2.91
C ASN A 25 -8.44 1.65 3.24
N LEU A 26 -7.53 1.95 2.33
CA LEU A 26 -6.58 3.06 2.40
C LEU A 26 -6.80 4.07 1.27
N ARG A 27 -7.98 4.05 0.63
CA ARG A 27 -8.31 4.92 -0.50
C ARG A 27 -8.10 6.38 -0.16
N TYR A 28 -7.46 7.11 -1.07
CA TYR A 28 -7.20 8.54 -0.92
C TYR A 28 -6.36 8.94 0.31
N TRP A 29 -5.70 8.00 0.99
CA TRP A 29 -4.80 8.34 2.08
C TRP A 29 -3.55 9.02 1.54
N ASP A 30 -3.14 10.09 2.22
CA ASP A 30 -1.82 10.67 2.04
C ASP A 30 -0.80 9.85 2.85
N LEU A 31 -0.13 8.90 2.17
CA LEU A 31 0.86 7.97 2.71
C LEU A 31 2.28 8.31 2.23
N ARG A 32 2.51 9.54 1.77
CA ARG A 32 3.84 9.98 1.32
C ARG A 32 4.88 9.65 2.38
N GLY A 33 6.02 9.08 1.99
CA GLY A 33 7.11 8.69 2.90
C GLY A 33 6.70 7.81 4.10
N ALA A 34 5.52 7.17 4.08
CA ALA A 34 5.10 6.31 5.18
C ALA A 34 5.93 5.03 5.19
N ASN A 35 6.26 4.53 6.38
CA ASN A 35 6.91 3.24 6.54
C ASN A 35 5.86 2.11 6.61
N LEU A 36 5.62 1.46 5.48
CA LEU A 36 4.72 0.33 5.29
C LEU A 36 5.47 -1.00 5.12
N SER A 37 6.77 -1.03 5.41
CA SER A 37 7.60 -2.21 5.19
C SER A 37 7.07 -3.42 5.98
N GLY A 38 7.06 -4.59 5.34
CA GLY A 38 6.65 -5.85 5.95
C GLY A 38 5.17 -5.94 6.36
N LEU A 39 4.31 -4.99 5.99
CA LEU A 39 2.90 -5.05 6.35
C LEU A 39 2.13 -6.06 5.49
N TYR A 40 1.10 -6.67 6.09
CA TYR A 40 0.14 -7.52 5.42
C TYR A 40 -0.99 -6.66 4.86
N LEU A 41 -0.95 -6.40 3.54
CA LEU A 41 -1.88 -5.56 2.79
C LEU A 41 -2.56 -6.38 1.68
N LEU A 42 -2.83 -7.66 1.96
CA LEU A 42 -3.49 -8.59 1.03
C LEU A 42 -4.84 -8.01 0.61
N GLY A 43 -5.03 -7.81 -0.69
CA GLY A 43 -6.26 -7.28 -1.27
C GLY A 43 -6.57 -5.83 -0.89
N ALA A 44 -5.63 -5.10 -0.26
CA ALA A 44 -5.87 -3.73 0.19
C ALA A 44 -6.30 -2.81 -0.96
N ASP A 45 -7.23 -1.91 -0.67
CA ASP A 45 -7.67 -0.88 -1.60
C ASP A 45 -6.91 0.42 -1.33
N LEU A 46 -5.94 0.73 -2.20
CA LEU A 46 -5.14 1.95 -2.14
C LEU A 46 -5.50 2.92 -3.27
N GLU A 47 -6.64 2.74 -3.96
CA GLU A 47 -7.00 3.60 -5.08
C GLU A 47 -7.00 5.08 -4.69
N GLY A 48 -6.30 5.89 -5.49
CA GLY A 48 -6.14 7.33 -5.24
C GLY A 48 -5.23 7.70 -4.05
N ALA A 49 -4.61 6.75 -3.36
CA ALA A 49 -3.62 7.05 -2.33
C ALA A 49 -2.36 7.70 -2.93
N ASN A 50 -1.71 8.55 -2.15
CA ASN A 50 -0.39 9.09 -2.50
C ASN A 50 0.69 8.37 -1.68
N LEU A 51 1.54 7.58 -2.34
CA LEU A 51 2.61 6.77 -1.77
C LEU A 51 3.99 7.26 -2.22
N GLU A 52 4.12 8.51 -2.66
CA GLU A 52 5.40 9.10 -3.06
C GLU A 52 6.43 8.97 -1.92
N GLY A 53 7.58 8.35 -2.21
CA GLY A 53 8.65 8.10 -1.25
C GLY A 53 8.33 7.08 -0.16
N ALA A 54 7.18 6.40 -0.20
CA ALA A 54 6.80 5.43 0.82
C ALA A 54 7.72 4.20 0.81
N ASN A 55 7.98 3.62 1.98
CA ASN A 55 8.70 2.36 2.10
C ASN A 55 7.70 1.20 2.20
N LEU A 56 7.52 0.46 1.11
CA LEU A 56 6.71 -0.75 0.98
C LEU A 56 7.57 -2.03 0.92
N SER A 57 8.88 -1.94 1.22
CA SER A 57 9.79 -3.09 1.11
C SER A 57 9.27 -4.31 1.90
N LYS A 58 9.38 -5.49 1.31
CA LYS A 58 8.94 -6.78 1.88
C LYS A 58 7.46 -6.83 2.30
N SER A 59 6.62 -5.89 1.86
CA SER A 59 5.18 -5.91 2.16
C SER A 59 4.44 -6.97 1.34
N TYR A 60 3.33 -7.46 1.87
CA TYR A 60 2.47 -8.44 1.19
C TYR A 60 1.30 -7.69 0.52
N LEU A 61 1.41 -7.46 -0.79
CA LEU A 61 0.47 -6.68 -1.60
C LEU A 61 -0.27 -7.56 -2.63
N LYS A 62 -0.33 -8.87 -2.41
CA LYS A 62 -1.06 -9.78 -3.30
C LYS A 62 -2.51 -9.28 -3.46
N ASN A 63 -3.02 -9.26 -4.69
CA ASN A 63 -4.36 -8.76 -5.04
C ASN A 63 -4.64 -7.28 -4.66
N ALA A 64 -3.64 -6.47 -4.29
CA ALA A 64 -3.88 -5.09 -3.90
C ALA A 64 -4.31 -4.21 -5.10
N TYR A 65 -5.22 -3.26 -4.85
CA TYR A 65 -5.66 -2.27 -5.82
C TYR A 65 -4.73 -1.04 -5.73
N LEU A 66 -3.75 -1.01 -6.63
CA LEU A 66 -2.71 0.01 -6.70
C LEU A 66 -2.80 0.77 -8.04
N SER A 67 -4.00 0.97 -8.59
CA SER A 67 -4.19 1.56 -9.91
C SER A 67 -4.28 3.09 -9.84
N ARG A 68 -3.66 3.77 -10.81
CA ARG A 68 -3.65 5.24 -10.92
C ARG A 68 -3.18 5.97 -9.65
N ILE A 69 -2.24 5.38 -8.91
CA ILE A 69 -1.65 6.00 -7.70
C ILE A 69 -0.27 6.61 -7.99
N CYS A 70 0.22 7.44 -7.05
CA CYS A 70 1.61 7.92 -7.09
C CYS A 70 2.49 7.02 -6.22
N LEU A 71 3.46 6.33 -6.83
CA LEU A 71 4.51 5.53 -6.19
C LEU A 71 5.90 6.10 -6.50
N LYS A 72 5.99 7.37 -6.91
CA LYS A 72 7.25 8.01 -7.26
C LYS A 72 8.25 7.88 -6.12
N ASN A 73 9.47 7.43 -6.41
CA ASN A 73 10.52 7.19 -5.41
C ASN A 73 10.16 6.22 -4.27
N ALA A 74 9.11 5.40 -4.41
CA ALA A 74 8.72 4.43 -3.40
C ALA A 74 9.69 3.23 -3.41
N ASN A 75 9.99 2.68 -2.23
CA ASN A 75 10.76 1.45 -2.10
C ASN A 75 9.81 0.25 -2.03
N LEU A 76 9.77 -0.57 -3.06
CA LEU A 76 9.02 -1.82 -3.17
C LEU A 76 9.95 -3.05 -3.17
N SER A 77 11.21 -2.91 -2.75
CA SER A 77 12.17 -4.01 -2.78
C SER A 77 11.69 -5.23 -1.98
N GLY A 78 11.71 -6.39 -2.61
CA GLY A 78 11.16 -7.64 -2.08
C GLY A 78 9.65 -7.63 -1.76
N ALA A 79 8.87 -6.65 -2.21
CA ALA A 79 7.42 -6.63 -2.00
C ALA A 79 6.72 -7.72 -2.84
N LEU A 80 5.72 -8.38 -2.26
CA LEU A 80 4.98 -9.46 -2.92
C LEU A 80 3.73 -8.89 -3.62
N LEU A 81 3.87 -8.61 -4.91
CA LEU A 81 2.86 -7.94 -5.76
C LEU A 81 2.03 -8.90 -6.64
N TYR A 82 2.01 -10.20 -6.36
CA TYR A 82 1.27 -11.17 -7.19
C TYR A 82 -0.19 -10.75 -7.37
N GLN A 83 -0.65 -10.63 -8.63
CA GLN A 83 -2.00 -10.15 -8.98
C GLN A 83 -2.36 -8.74 -8.48
N ALA A 84 -1.39 -7.93 -8.03
CA ALA A 84 -1.63 -6.53 -7.73
C ALA A 84 -1.88 -5.73 -9.03
N ASN A 85 -2.83 -4.79 -8.99
CA ASN A 85 -3.15 -3.96 -10.16
C ASN A 85 -2.40 -2.63 -10.07
N LEU A 86 -1.30 -2.48 -10.82
CA LEU A 86 -0.49 -1.25 -10.91
C LEU A 86 -0.83 -0.37 -12.13
N ARG A 87 -1.94 -0.65 -12.84
CA ARG A 87 -2.25 0.02 -14.11
C ARG A 87 -2.39 1.53 -13.92
N GLY A 88 -1.64 2.28 -14.74
CA GLY A 88 -1.70 3.74 -14.79
C GLY A 88 -1.07 4.46 -13.58
N SER A 89 -0.34 3.74 -12.73
CA SER A 89 0.34 4.31 -11.58
C SER A 89 1.66 4.96 -11.99
N ASN A 90 2.03 6.05 -11.31
CA ASN A 90 3.33 6.68 -11.51
C ASN A 90 4.39 5.91 -10.72
N LEU A 91 5.27 5.20 -11.43
CA LEU A 91 6.36 4.38 -10.90
C LEU A 91 7.74 5.03 -11.07
N GLU A 92 7.82 6.32 -11.42
CA GLU A 92 9.09 7.02 -11.63
C GLU A 92 10.00 6.88 -10.39
N GLY A 93 11.20 6.31 -10.56
CA GLY A 93 12.15 6.12 -9.46
C GLY A 93 11.73 5.09 -8.40
N ALA A 94 10.65 4.33 -8.62
CA ALA A 94 10.28 3.25 -7.71
C ALA A 94 11.31 2.10 -7.77
N ASP A 95 11.71 1.60 -6.61
CA ASP A 95 12.67 0.50 -6.48
C ASP A 95 11.94 -0.83 -6.31
N PHE A 96 12.19 -1.79 -7.21
CA PHE A 96 11.59 -3.13 -7.22
C PHE A 96 12.61 -4.26 -7.00
N SER A 97 13.84 -3.93 -6.56
CA SER A 97 14.93 -4.91 -6.39
C SER A 97 14.64 -6.04 -5.39
#